data_AF-G1QAT2-F1
#
_entry.id   AF-G1QAT2-F1
#
_cell.length_a   1.000
_cell.length_b   1.000
_cell.length_c   1.000
_cell.angle_alpha   90.00
_cell.angle_beta   90.00
_cell.angle_gamma   90.00
#
_symmetry.space_group_name_H-M   'P 1'
#
loop_
_entity.id
_entity.type
_entity.pdbx_description
1 polymer ?
#
loop_
_entity_poly.entity_id
_entity_poly.type
_entity_poly.pdbx_seq_one_letter_code
_entity_poly.pdbx_strand_id
1 'polypeptide(L)'
;AEPNTKHLQLQSDKGYLLMGDALLIRTLEGTWSQPAPSCKDVNGSSPEYMNGIQKGLESGKKCQHGAIVTLECEDGYTLEGSGQTQCLEDHRWNPHLAVCKSQSSLTPLGGLSVGCLFLLFLIAVTSYMISKHRER
;
A
#
# COMPACT_ATOMS: atom_id res chain seq x y z
N ALA A 1 -11.24 1.91 22.84
CA ALA A 1 -11.97 1.51 21.61
C ALA A 1 -12.98 2.61 21.33
N GLU A 2 -12.67 3.54 20.42
CA GLU A 2 -13.59 4.63 20.08
C GLU A 2 -14.70 4.12 19.14
N PRO A 3 -15.97 4.15 19.56
CA PRO A 3 -17.03 3.36 18.93
C PRO A 3 -17.69 3.99 17.69
N ASN A 4 -17.17 5.07 17.10
CA ASN A 4 -17.91 5.81 16.04
C ASN A 4 -17.06 6.29 14.85
N THR A 5 -15.93 5.67 14.56
CA THR A 5 -15.11 6.03 13.39
C THR A 5 -15.73 5.49 12.09
N LYS A 6 -16.34 6.36 11.28
CA LYS A 6 -16.86 6.00 9.96
C LYS A 6 -15.72 5.98 8.93
N HIS A 7 -15.54 4.83 8.27
CA HIS A 7 -14.60 4.65 7.18
C HIS A 7 -15.35 4.49 5.86
N LEU A 8 -14.82 5.10 4.80
CA LEU A 8 -15.29 4.94 3.43
C LEU A 8 -14.14 4.42 2.58
N GLN A 9 -14.33 3.27 1.96
CA GLN A 9 -13.40 2.66 1.01
C GLN A 9 -13.89 2.95 -0.41
N LEU A 10 -13.00 3.49 -1.23
CA LEU A 10 -13.29 3.81 -2.63
C LEU A 10 -12.54 2.84 -3.54
N GLN A 11 -13.24 2.38 -4.57
CA GLN A 11 -12.71 1.45 -5.55
C GLN A 11 -12.90 2.04 -6.95
N SER A 12 -11.86 1.92 -7.78
CA SER A 12 -11.96 2.31 -9.19
C SER A 12 -12.61 1.19 -10.02
N ASP A 13 -13.30 1.60 -11.07
CA ASP A 13 -13.81 0.70 -12.10
C ASP A 13 -12.68 0.08 -12.93
N LYS A 14 -12.98 -1.03 -13.61
CA LYS A 14 -12.00 -1.69 -14.51
C LYS A 14 -11.54 -0.71 -15.59
N GLY A 15 -10.23 -0.53 -15.71
CA GLY A 15 -9.64 0.39 -16.68
C GLY A 15 -9.45 1.83 -16.18
N TYR A 16 -9.73 2.09 -14.90
CA TYR A 16 -9.45 3.36 -14.22
C TYR A 16 -8.50 3.16 -13.03
N LEU A 17 -7.65 4.17 -12.79
CA LEU A 17 -6.74 4.27 -11.66
C LEU A 17 -7.32 5.20 -10.61
N LEU A 18 -7.34 4.74 -9.37
CA LEU A 18 -7.66 5.59 -8.23
C LEU A 18 -6.41 6.36 -7.80
N MET A 19 -6.47 7.69 -7.88
CA MET A 19 -5.41 8.63 -7.51
C MET A 19 -5.73 9.25 -6.14
N GLY A 20 -4.90 8.95 -5.15
CA GLY A 20 -5.08 9.39 -3.75
C GLY A 20 -5.46 8.23 -2.83
N ASP A 21 -5.79 8.55 -1.57
CA ASP A 21 -6.11 7.54 -0.57
C ASP A 21 -7.48 6.92 -0.80
N ALA A 22 -7.50 5.60 -0.99
CA ALA A 22 -8.72 4.81 -1.10
C ALA A 22 -9.52 4.78 0.22
N LEU A 23 -8.86 5.04 1.35
CA LEU A 23 -9.47 5.07 2.68
C LEU A 23 -9.70 6.50 3.15
N LEU A 24 -10.97 6.87 3.28
CA LEU A 24 -11.39 8.11 3.91
C LEU A 24 -11.92 7.83 5.31
N ILE A 25 -11.41 8.55 6.31
CA ILE A 25 -11.83 8.43 7.70
C ILE A 25 -12.55 9.70 8.10
N ARG A 26 -13.75 9.60 8.66
CA ARG A 26 -14.44 10.77 9.20
C ARG A 26 -13.81 11.17 10.53
N THR A 27 -13.36 12.43 10.62
CA THR A 27 -12.88 13.06 11.85
C THR A 27 -14.01 13.35 12.82
N LEU A 28 -13.69 13.58 14.09
CA LEU A 28 -14.67 13.94 15.13
C LEU A 28 -15.40 15.26 14.80
N GLU A 29 -14.73 16.16 14.09
CA GLU A 29 -15.29 17.42 13.55
C GLU A 29 -16.21 17.21 12.32
N GLY A 30 -16.48 15.95 11.94
CA GLY A 30 -17.36 15.61 10.83
C GLY A 30 -16.76 15.79 9.43
N THR A 31 -15.48 16.13 9.33
CA THR A 31 -14.76 16.30 8.05
C THR A 31 -14.06 15.00 7.66
N TRP A 32 -13.75 14.78 6.39
CA TRP A 32 -12.93 13.64 5.98
C TRP A 32 -11.45 13.92 6.25
N SER A 33 -10.72 12.90 6.68
CA SER A 33 -9.29 12.98 6.99
C SER A 33 -8.47 13.45 5.79
N GLN A 34 -8.93 13.12 4.59
CA GLN A 34 -8.27 13.41 3.31
C GLN A 34 -9.30 13.79 2.24
N PRO A 35 -8.91 14.49 1.17
CA PRO A 35 -9.78 14.76 0.03
C PRO A 35 -10.14 13.46 -0.72
N ALA A 36 -11.28 13.48 -1.42
CA ALA A 36 -11.70 12.33 -2.21
C ALA A 36 -10.70 12.04 -3.35
N PRO A 37 -10.31 10.76 -3.54
CA PRO A 37 -9.43 10.36 -4.63
C PRO A 37 -10.12 10.49 -5.99
N SER A 38 -9.31 10.65 -7.04
CA SER A 38 -9.77 10.83 -8.43
C SER A 38 -9.60 9.54 -9.23
N CYS A 39 -10.62 9.13 -9.99
CA CYS A 39 -10.48 8.02 -10.95
C CYS A 39 -10.00 8.57 -12.30
N LYS A 40 -8.89 8.06 -12.82
CA LYS A 40 -8.33 8.43 -14.12
C LYS A 40 -8.20 7.25 -15.04
N ASP A 41 -8.53 7.44 -16.31
CA ASP A 41 -8.45 6.39 -17.32
C ASP A 41 -6.99 5.87 -17.48
N VAL A 42 -6.81 4.55 -17.43
CA VAL A 42 -5.49 3.87 -17.53
C VAL A 42 -5.00 3.81 -18.99
N ASN A 43 -5.91 3.86 -19.96
CA ASN A 43 -5.62 3.68 -21.39
C ASN A 43 -4.98 4.91 -22.02
N GLY A 44 -5.38 6.12 -21.61
CA GLY A 44 -4.95 7.38 -22.21
C GLY A 44 -3.96 8.19 -21.38
N SER A 45 -3.54 7.70 -20.21
CA SER A 45 -2.69 8.46 -19.29
C SER A 45 -1.20 8.39 -19.67
N SER A 46 -0.57 9.56 -19.65
CA SER A 46 0.89 9.72 -19.72
C SER A 46 1.57 8.95 -18.57
N PRO A 47 2.80 8.44 -18.76
CA PRO A 47 3.63 7.81 -17.70
C PRO A 47 3.70 8.63 -16.40
N GLU A 48 3.57 9.94 -16.52
CA GLU A 48 3.57 10.93 -15.44
C GLU A 48 2.47 10.69 -14.39
N TYR A 49 1.41 9.96 -14.75
CA TYR A 49 0.29 9.66 -13.88
C TYR A 49 0.37 8.31 -13.18
N MET A 50 1.46 7.54 -13.29
CA MET A 50 1.57 6.26 -12.60
C MET A 50 2.13 6.45 -11.19
N ASN A 51 1.45 5.90 -10.19
CA ASN A 51 1.95 5.92 -8.81
C ASN A 51 3.14 4.95 -8.66
N GLY A 52 4.19 5.41 -7.97
CA GLY A 52 5.44 4.69 -7.73
C GLY A 52 6.47 4.87 -8.84
N ILE A 53 7.76 4.68 -8.51
CA ILE A 53 8.87 4.90 -9.44
C ILE A 53 8.97 3.67 -10.37
N GLN A 54 8.73 3.89 -11.67
CA GLN A 54 8.82 2.89 -12.72
C GLN A 54 10.12 3.04 -13.51
N LYS A 55 10.79 1.93 -13.78
CA LYS A 55 11.94 1.89 -14.68
C LYS A 55 11.45 1.57 -16.09
N GLY A 56 12.07 2.20 -17.10
CA GLY A 56 11.83 1.90 -18.52
C GLY A 56 10.76 2.75 -19.22
N LEU A 57 10.12 3.71 -18.53
CA LEU A 57 9.10 4.58 -19.10
C LEU A 57 9.51 6.06 -18.94
N GLU A 58 9.66 6.79 -20.05
CA GLU A 58 10.01 8.21 -20.01
C GLU A 58 8.78 9.09 -19.75
N SER A 59 8.86 9.92 -18.71
CA SER A 59 7.77 10.83 -18.32
C SER A 59 7.37 11.77 -19.46
N GLY A 60 6.06 11.94 -19.66
CA GLY A 60 5.50 12.91 -20.62
C GLY A 60 5.53 12.48 -22.10
N LYS A 61 6.10 11.32 -22.45
CA LYS A 61 6.12 10.86 -23.85
C LYS A 61 4.85 10.07 -24.19
N LYS A 62 4.22 10.43 -25.31
CA LYS A 62 3.14 9.64 -25.91
C LYS A 62 3.70 8.32 -26.44
N CYS A 63 2.92 7.27 -26.22
CA CYS A 63 3.14 5.93 -26.74
C CYS A 63 3.28 5.94 -28.28
N GLN A 64 4.36 5.35 -28.80
CA GLN A 64 4.58 5.18 -30.24
C GLN A 64 4.17 3.77 -30.67
N HIS A 65 3.35 3.66 -31.72
CA HIS A 65 2.85 2.36 -32.21
C HIS A 65 3.98 1.33 -32.37
N GLY A 66 3.77 0.14 -31.84
CA GLY A 66 4.74 -0.96 -31.88
C GLY A 66 5.82 -0.90 -30.79
N ALA A 67 5.92 0.19 -30.00
CA ALA A 67 6.85 0.25 -28.87
C ALA A 67 6.47 -0.77 -27.81
N ILE A 68 7.46 -1.49 -27.28
CA ILE A 68 7.31 -2.44 -26.17
C ILE A 68 8.12 -1.89 -25.00
N VAL A 69 7.50 -1.84 -23.83
CA VAL A 69 8.16 -1.43 -22.59
C VAL A 69 7.98 -2.49 -21.52
N THR A 70 9.04 -2.72 -20.77
CA THR A 70 9.03 -3.58 -19.58
C THR A 70 9.00 -2.66 -18.37
N LEU A 71 8.02 -2.87 -17.50
CA LEU A 71 7.81 -2.10 -16.29
C LEU A 71 8.42 -2.85 -15.11
N GLU A 72 9.33 -2.18 -14.42
CA GLU A 72 9.87 -2.64 -13.14
C GLU A 72 9.68 -1.55 -12.08
N CYS A 73 9.29 -1.97 -10.88
CA CYS A 73 9.19 -1.08 -9.74
C CYS A 73 10.53 -0.97 -9.03
N GLU A 74 10.77 0.17 -8.40
CA GLU A 74 11.90 0.35 -7.49
C GLU A 74 11.76 -0.49 -6.21
N ASP A 75 12.87 -0.71 -5.50
CA ASP A 75 12.90 -1.50 -4.27
C ASP A 75 11.90 -0.97 -3.23
N GLY A 76 11.16 -1.88 -2.61
CA GLY A 76 10.08 -1.55 -1.66
C GLY A 76 8.70 -1.35 -2.30
N TYR A 77 8.61 -1.42 -3.63
CA TYR A 77 7.35 -1.39 -4.38
C TYR A 77 7.11 -2.72 -5.11
N THR A 78 5.86 -3.16 -5.15
CA THR A 78 5.43 -4.34 -5.91
C THR A 78 4.65 -3.90 -7.14
N LEU A 79 4.97 -4.50 -8.30
CA LEU A 79 4.22 -4.29 -9.53
C LEU A 79 2.89 -5.04 -9.48
N GLU A 80 1.79 -4.33 -9.69
CA GLU A 80 0.45 -4.88 -9.82
C GLU A 80 -0.06 -4.68 -11.24
N GLY A 81 -0.20 -5.79 -11.98
CA GLY A 81 -0.61 -5.80 -13.39
C GLY A 81 0.43 -6.49 -14.27
N SER A 82 0.45 -6.13 -15.56
CA SER A 82 1.40 -6.70 -16.53
C SER A 82 2.77 -6.02 -16.47
N GLY A 83 3.83 -6.81 -16.30
CA GLY A 83 5.23 -6.36 -16.37
C GLY A 83 5.71 -5.94 -17.76
N GLN A 84 4.94 -6.24 -18.81
CA GLN A 84 5.25 -5.84 -20.16
C GLN A 84 3.99 -5.31 -20.85
N THR A 85 4.14 -4.23 -21.61
CA THR A 85 3.06 -3.66 -22.40
C THR A 85 3.56 -3.21 -23.77
N GLN A 86 2.66 -3.23 -24.75
CA GLN A 86 2.91 -2.80 -26.11
C GLN A 86 1.99 -1.63 -26.47
N CYS A 87 2.53 -0.69 -27.24
CA CYS A 87 1.77 0.37 -27.84
C CYS A 87 1.00 -0.10 -29.07
N LEU A 88 -0.31 0.06 -29.05
CA LEU A 88 -1.19 -0.21 -30.18
C LEU A 88 -1.29 1.01 -31.12
N GLU A 89 -2.00 0.83 -32.24
CA GLU A 89 -2.22 1.87 -33.28
C GLU A 89 -3.09 3.03 -32.79
N ASP A 90 -3.96 2.77 -31.82
CA ASP A 90 -4.77 3.78 -31.14
C ASP A 90 -3.98 4.58 -30.09
N HIS A 91 -2.65 4.46 -30.07
CA HIS A 91 -1.74 5.09 -29.12
C HIS A 91 -2.00 4.70 -27.65
N ARG A 92 -2.59 3.52 -27.44
CA ARG A 92 -2.88 3.00 -26.11
C ARG A 92 -1.96 1.82 -25.78
N TRP A 93 -1.66 1.72 -24.49
CA TRP A 93 -0.87 0.62 -23.95
C TRP A 93 -1.75 -0.61 -23.75
N ASN A 94 -1.34 -1.74 -24.31
CA ASN A 94 -2.03 -3.01 -24.16
C ASN A 94 -1.03 -4.17 -23.91
N PRO A 95 -1.20 -4.95 -22.82
CA PRO A 95 -2.15 -4.73 -21.73
C PRO A 95 -1.92 -3.39 -21.02
N HIS A 96 -2.93 -2.90 -20.30
CA HIS A 96 -2.84 -1.65 -19.55
C HIS A 96 -1.57 -1.55 -18.69
N LEU A 97 -1.05 -0.32 -18.54
CA LEU A 97 0.14 -0.09 -17.72
C LEU A 97 -0.08 -0.56 -16.27
N ALA A 98 0.91 -1.29 -15.72
CA ALA A 98 0.88 -1.80 -14.36
C ALA A 98 1.30 -0.75 -13.32
N VAL A 99 0.81 -0.87 -12.09
CA VAL A 99 1.02 0.14 -11.04
C VAL A 99 2.02 -0.36 -10.01
N CYS A 100 2.88 0.51 -9.50
CA CYS A 100 3.77 0.19 -8.40
C CYS A 100 3.09 0.56 -7.07
N LYS A 101 2.79 -0.44 -6.24
CA LYS A 101 2.26 -0.21 -4.88
C LYS A 101 3.37 -0.36 -3.86
N SER A 102 3.48 0.60 -2.94
CA SER A 102 4.37 0.46 -1.81
C SER A 102 3.95 -0.77 -1.01
N GLN A 103 4.90 -1.62 -0.66
CA GLN A 103 4.66 -2.54 0.44
C GLN A 103 4.57 -1.69 1.70
N SER A 104 3.35 -1.31 2.09
CA SER A 104 3.10 -0.92 3.47
C SER A 104 3.43 -2.15 4.30
N SER A 105 4.65 -2.16 4.84
CA SER A 105 5.07 -3.12 5.83
C SER A 105 4.25 -2.82 7.08
N LEU A 106 3.00 -3.28 7.08
CA LEU A 106 2.36 -3.75 8.30
C LEU A 106 3.14 -5.00 8.66
N THR A 107 4.37 -4.81 9.16
CA THR A 107 4.91 -5.73 10.14
C THR A 107 3.78 -5.94 11.13
N PRO A 108 3.21 -7.14 11.26
CA PRO A 108 2.28 -7.38 12.34
C PRO A 108 3.04 -6.97 13.60
N LEU A 109 2.45 -6.11 14.43
CA LEU A 109 2.90 -5.86 15.80
C LEU A 109 2.76 -7.15 16.65
N GLY A 110 3.15 -8.31 16.13
CA GLY A 110 3.43 -9.55 16.85
C GLY A 110 4.86 -9.53 17.37
N GLY A 111 5.25 -8.41 18.00
CA GLY A 111 6.59 -8.19 18.55
C GLY A 111 6.60 -8.31 20.07
N LEU A 112 5.86 -9.26 20.67
CA LEU A 112 6.27 -9.74 21.99
C LEU A 112 7.50 -10.62 21.73
N SER A 113 8.67 -10.00 21.76
CA SER A 113 9.95 -10.71 21.71
C SER A 113 9.87 -11.90 22.66
N VAL A 114 10.41 -13.05 22.26
CA VAL A 114 10.58 -14.22 23.14
C VAL A 114 11.21 -13.80 24.48
N GLY A 115 12.03 -12.74 24.48
CA GLY A 115 12.55 -12.08 25.67
C GLY A 115 11.49 -11.53 26.64
N CYS A 116 10.35 -11.01 26.17
CA CYS A 116 9.25 -10.55 27.04
C CYS A 116 8.61 -11.72 27.81
N LEU A 117 8.41 -12.87 27.15
CA LEU A 117 7.89 -14.07 27.83
C LEU A 117 8.90 -14.61 28.84
N PHE A 118 10.19 -14.60 28.50
CA PHE A 118 11.25 -14.97 29.44
C PHE A 118 11.33 -14.02 30.64
N LEU A 119 11.22 -12.70 30.44
CA LEU A 119 11.22 -11.72 31.54
C LEU A 119 10.01 -11.88 32.46
N LEU A 120 8.80 -12.09 31.91
CA LEU A 120 7.61 -12.35 32.71
C LEU A 120 7.74 -13.64 33.52
N PHE A 121 8.33 -14.69 32.94
CA PHE A 121 8.59 -15.94 33.65
C PHE A 121 9.59 -15.74 34.81
N LEU A 122 10.67 -14.99 34.59
CA LEU A 122 11.64 -14.68 35.65
C LEU A 122 11.01 -13.88 36.79
N ILE A 123 10.21 -12.86 36.48
CA ILE A 123 9.48 -12.06 37.48
C ILE A 123 8.52 -12.93 38.29
N ALA A 124 7.82 -13.86 37.63
CA ALA A 124 6.90 -14.78 38.30
C ALA A 124 7.64 -15.73 39.25
N VAL A 125 8.78 -16.30 38.83
CA VAL A 125 9.61 -17.20 39.66
C VAL A 125 10.18 -16.44 40.85
N THR A 126 10.73 -15.24 40.66
CA THR A 126 11.28 -14.46 41.79
C THR A 126 10.18 -14.08 42.77
N SER A 127 9.01 -13.66 42.29
CA SER A 127 7.87 -13.34 43.15
C SER A 127 7.40 -14.55 43.94
N TYR A 128 7.31 -15.72 43.30
CA TYR A 128 6.95 -16.98 43.96
C TYR A 128 7.96 -17.37 45.05
N MET A 129 9.25 -17.25 44.76
CA MET A 129 10.32 -17.55 45.72
C MET A 129 10.31 -16.57 46.90
N ILE A 130 10.03 -15.27 46.67
CA ILE A 130 9.91 -14.25 47.71
C ILE A 130 8.67 -14.52 48.59
N SER A 131 7.52 -14.81 47.99
CA SER A 131 6.30 -15.16 48.73
C SER A 131 6.50 -16.40 49.59
N LYS A 132 7.14 -17.44 49.04
CA LYS A 132 7.44 -18.68 49.76
C LYS A 132 8.48 -18.50 50.88
N HIS A 133 9.41 -17.56 50.72
CA HIS A 133 10.36 -17.21 51.77
C HIS A 133 9.72 -16.36 52.88
N ARG A 134 8.68 -15.58 52.56
CA ARG A 134 7.95 -14.75 53.53
C ARG A 134 6.96 -15.54 54.38
N GLU A 135 6.58 -16.74 53.92
CA GLU A 135 5.63 -17.63 54.58
C GLU A 135 6.31 -18.74 55.42
N ARG A 136 7.64 -18.73 55.51
CA ARG A 136 8.44 -19.43 56.53
C ARG A 136 8.88 -18.46 57.60
#